data_AF-A0AA49JJ50-F1
#
_entry.id   AF-A0AA49JJ50-F1
#
_cell.length_a   1.000
_cell.length_b   1.000
_cell.length_c   1.000
_cell.angle_alpha   90.00
_cell.angle_beta   90.00
_cell.angle_gamma   90.00
#
_symmetry.space_group_name_H-M   'P 1'
#
loop_
_entity.id
_entity.type
_entity.pdbx_description
1 polymer ?
#
loop_
_entity_poly.entity_id
_entity_poly.type
_entity_poly.pdbx_seq_one_letter_code
_entity_poly.pdbx_strand_id
1 'polypeptide(L)'
;MKWLLLFFSFLSLSVNVSAQFLSVPAAAYKSYEQYREPTITHRRFKHRDIEPLLLALRDHPTFKVTKLGESIEGRAIYDVSFGSGETTVLLWSQMHGDETTATMAGLDLFNFFTQSDELDPLRKQILDHLTIHFVPMLNPDGAEQFQRYNAIDMDLNRDALRRQSPESRLLKQLRDSLQADFGFNLHDQSTYYTAGVNSHPATISFLAPAYNYEKEVNDIRKRALQLIVLLNDAIQNFIPKQVARYDDDFEPRAFGDNIQKWGTSTVLIESGGYTNDPEKQEIRKVNFVLILTALHAIAEKNYQKAPVEDYYKIPENERYLYDLVVRNVQREKNGNYYTVDVGINRDDIDFDDHQQFYYLSSIQNIGDLSTYYGYEDFNAEAMVAVPGKVYEETLRDLAAVAELDAKSLLRQGYTTVRVEKLNYPQELRATLLLDVITDDARYDHELLLGNRPNFILKKQNKTMFAVVNGVLVEL
;
A
#
# COMPACT_ATOMS: atom_id res chain seq x y z
N MET A 1 54.71 -52.68 39.08
CA MET A 1 54.27 -52.77 37.68
C MET A 1 53.17 -51.73 37.47
N LYS A 2 53.53 -50.65 36.75
CA LYS A 2 52.70 -49.60 36.11
C LYS A 2 51.52 -48.97 36.89
N TRP A 3 51.77 -47.75 37.40
CA TRP A 3 50.75 -46.72 37.54
C TRP A 3 50.58 -46.01 36.18
N LEU A 4 49.36 -45.97 35.64
CA LEU A 4 49.01 -45.16 34.47
C LEU A 4 48.32 -43.88 34.98
N LEU A 5 48.98 -42.75 34.81
CA LEU A 5 48.38 -41.41 34.95
C LEU A 5 47.68 -41.06 33.64
N LEU A 6 46.35 -40.96 33.66
CA LEU A 6 45.54 -40.39 32.58
C LEU A 6 45.50 -38.87 32.77
N PHE A 7 46.26 -38.15 31.95
CA PHE A 7 46.12 -36.71 31.76
C PHE A 7 44.90 -36.45 30.88
N PHE A 8 43.82 -35.91 31.44
CA PHE A 8 42.74 -35.32 30.66
C PHE A 8 43.08 -33.84 30.39
N SER A 9 43.46 -33.54 29.16
CA SER A 9 43.56 -32.16 28.65
C SER A 9 42.14 -31.65 28.34
N PHE A 10 41.63 -30.77 29.17
CA PHE A 10 40.44 -29.98 28.86
C PHE A 10 40.82 -28.90 27.83
N LEU A 11 40.53 -29.17 26.55
CA LEU A 11 40.56 -28.16 25.50
C LEU A 11 39.21 -27.44 25.51
N SER A 12 39.12 -26.31 26.23
CA SER A 12 37.95 -25.43 26.16
C SER A 12 37.95 -24.71 24.82
N LEU A 13 37.15 -25.18 23.85
CA LEU A 13 36.76 -24.36 22.71
C LEU A 13 35.83 -23.26 23.21
N SER A 14 36.38 -22.06 23.42
CA SER A 14 35.59 -20.84 23.52
C SER A 14 35.05 -20.50 22.13
N VAL A 15 33.84 -20.96 21.84
CA VAL A 15 33.05 -20.43 20.72
C VAL A 15 32.65 -19.02 21.12
N ASN A 16 33.36 -18.02 20.60
CA ASN A 16 32.89 -16.64 20.61
C ASN A 16 31.64 -16.59 19.71
N VAL A 17 30.46 -16.74 20.32
CA VAL A 17 29.20 -16.35 19.69
C VAL A 17 29.19 -14.83 19.70
N SER A 18 29.80 -14.21 18.68
CA SER A 18 29.50 -12.82 18.36
C SER A 18 28.04 -12.79 17.94
N ALA A 19 27.15 -12.35 18.83
CA ALA A 19 25.81 -11.93 18.45
C ALA A 19 25.98 -10.88 17.34
N GLN A 20 25.59 -11.22 16.11
CA GLN A 20 25.53 -10.25 15.03
C GLN A 20 24.51 -9.19 15.46
N PHE A 21 24.98 -7.96 15.74
CA PHE A 21 24.07 -6.82 15.90
C PHE A 21 23.34 -6.64 14.56
N LEU A 22 22.04 -6.93 14.55
CA LEU A 22 21.19 -6.66 13.40
C LEU A 22 21.21 -5.16 13.12
N SER A 23 21.25 -4.77 11.84
CA SER A 23 21.00 -3.38 11.46
C SER A 23 19.58 -2.98 11.89
N VAL A 24 19.35 -1.70 12.15
CA VAL A 24 18.02 -1.16 12.53
C VAL A 24 16.89 -1.66 11.61
N PRO A 25 17.00 -1.58 10.27
CA PRO A 25 15.94 -2.10 9.40
C PRO A 25 15.69 -3.60 9.58
N ALA A 26 16.75 -4.41 9.76
CA ALA A 26 16.61 -5.85 9.96
C ALA A 26 16.01 -6.19 11.33
N ALA A 27 16.37 -5.44 12.38
CA ALA A 27 15.77 -5.56 13.70
C ALA A 27 14.27 -5.22 13.64
N ALA A 28 13.92 -4.05 13.09
CA ALA A 28 12.55 -3.60 12.93
C ALA A 28 11.68 -4.60 12.14
N TYR A 29 12.19 -5.12 11.02
CA TYR A 29 11.44 -6.08 10.21
C TYR A 29 11.19 -7.40 10.95
N LYS A 30 12.19 -7.86 11.74
CA LYS A 30 12.12 -9.12 12.49
C LYS A 30 11.17 -9.03 13.68
N SER A 31 11.15 -7.90 14.39
CA SER A 31 10.32 -7.72 15.60
C SER A 31 8.95 -7.09 15.33
N TYR A 32 8.65 -6.67 14.10
CA TYR A 32 7.39 -5.99 13.72
C TYR A 32 6.11 -6.56 14.36
N GLU A 33 5.93 -7.89 14.34
CA GLU A 33 4.71 -8.52 14.89
C GLU A 33 4.49 -8.23 16.38
N GLN A 34 5.53 -7.87 17.13
CA GLN A 34 5.44 -7.48 18.54
C GLN A 34 4.83 -6.09 18.72
N TYR A 35 4.90 -5.23 17.70
CA TYR A 35 4.47 -3.83 17.75
C TYR A 35 3.21 -3.58 16.93
N ARG A 36 2.80 -4.53 16.08
CA ARG A 36 1.61 -4.38 15.24
C ARG A 36 0.37 -4.14 16.09
N GLU A 37 -0.34 -3.05 15.84
CA GLU A 37 -1.65 -2.77 16.44
C GLU A 37 -2.67 -3.84 15.99
N PRO A 38 -3.16 -4.70 16.90
CA PRO A 38 -3.96 -5.87 16.54
C PRO A 38 -5.41 -5.52 16.15
N THR A 39 -5.94 -4.36 16.52
CA THR A 39 -7.34 -3.99 16.24
C THR A 39 -7.57 -3.50 14.81
N ILE A 40 -6.51 -3.02 14.13
CA ILE A 40 -6.58 -2.56 12.76
C ILE A 40 -6.11 -3.68 11.84
N THR A 41 -7.04 -4.46 11.30
CA THR A 41 -6.74 -5.62 10.41
C THR A 41 -7.08 -5.35 8.95
N HIS A 42 -7.84 -4.30 8.67
CA HIS A 42 -8.29 -3.91 7.33
C HIS A 42 -7.82 -2.49 7.01
N ARG A 43 -7.56 -2.21 5.73
CA ARG A 43 -7.14 -0.88 5.27
C ARG A 43 -8.24 0.17 5.35
N ARG A 44 -9.50 -0.22 5.53
CA ARG A 44 -10.68 0.67 5.53
C ARG A 44 -11.23 0.93 6.94
N PHE A 45 -10.38 1.45 7.82
CA PHE A 45 -10.79 1.90 9.15
C PHE A 45 -11.29 3.35 9.12
N LYS A 46 -12.06 3.71 10.14
CA LYS A 46 -12.73 5.01 10.30
C LYS A 46 -12.07 5.84 11.38
N HIS A 47 -12.42 7.11 11.47
CA HIS A 47 -11.90 7.99 12.51
C HIS A 47 -12.22 7.44 13.91
N ARG A 48 -13.43 6.91 14.09
CA ARG A 48 -13.89 6.27 15.34
C ARG A 48 -13.06 5.06 15.78
N ASP A 49 -12.36 4.40 14.84
CA ASP A 49 -11.57 3.21 15.14
C ASP A 49 -10.18 3.60 15.66
N ILE A 50 -9.62 4.71 15.17
CA ILE A 50 -8.28 5.17 15.58
C ILE A 50 -8.30 6.15 16.76
N GLU A 51 -9.35 6.98 16.91
CA GLU A 51 -9.39 8.00 17.95
C GLU A 51 -9.21 7.43 19.37
N PRO A 52 -9.86 6.31 19.76
CA PRO A 52 -9.62 5.70 21.06
C PRO A 52 -8.15 5.28 21.27
N LEU A 53 -7.49 4.76 20.22
CA LEU A 53 -6.09 4.36 20.27
C LEU A 53 -5.18 5.57 20.50
N LEU A 54 -5.44 6.68 19.80
CA LEU A 54 -4.68 7.93 19.98
C LEU A 54 -4.89 8.51 21.38
N LEU A 55 -6.13 8.51 21.88
CA LEU A 55 -6.44 9.06 23.20
C LEU A 55 -5.81 8.24 24.33
N ALA A 56 -5.71 6.92 24.18
CA ALA A 56 -5.04 6.03 25.14
C ALA A 56 -3.55 6.36 25.32
N LEU A 57 -2.88 6.91 24.29
CA LEU A 57 -1.48 7.33 24.41
C LEU A 57 -1.25 8.43 25.45
N ARG A 58 -2.30 9.18 25.84
CA ARG A 58 -2.20 10.22 26.89
C ARG A 58 -1.82 9.65 28.26
N ASP A 59 -2.10 8.37 28.48
CA ASP A 59 -1.79 7.69 29.74
C ASP A 59 -0.31 7.23 29.80
N HIS A 60 0.42 7.34 28.69
CA HIS A 60 1.82 6.93 28.60
C HIS A 60 2.76 8.15 28.60
N PRO A 61 3.79 8.20 29.48
CA PRO A 61 4.61 9.40 29.69
C PRO A 61 5.46 9.82 28.48
N THR A 62 5.70 8.92 27.54
CA THR A 62 6.44 9.22 26.28
C THR A 62 5.68 10.18 25.38
N PHE A 63 4.35 10.21 25.44
CA PHE A 63 3.52 10.88 24.44
C PHE A 63 2.78 12.08 25.00
N LYS A 64 2.55 13.05 24.13
CA LYS A 64 1.59 14.13 24.31
C LYS A 64 0.67 14.17 23.11
N VAL A 65 -0.63 14.03 23.36
CA VAL A 65 -1.68 13.99 22.32
C VAL A 65 -2.47 15.29 22.34
N THR A 66 -2.33 16.10 21.31
CA THR A 66 -2.94 17.42 21.18
C THR A 66 -4.02 17.40 20.10
N LYS A 67 -5.24 17.83 20.42
CA LYS A 67 -6.26 18.12 19.40
C LYS A 67 -5.89 19.42 18.70
N LEU A 68 -5.55 19.36 17.42
CA LEU A 68 -5.21 20.53 16.60
C LEU A 68 -6.45 21.33 16.25
N GLY A 69 -7.55 20.65 15.95
CA GLY A 69 -8.81 21.24 15.53
C GLY A 69 -9.80 20.18 15.09
N GLU A 70 -10.69 20.55 14.17
CA GLU A 70 -11.73 19.70 13.62
C GLU A 70 -11.78 19.83 12.09
N SER A 71 -12.21 18.77 11.43
CA SER A 71 -12.56 18.74 10.00
C SER A 71 -13.85 19.51 9.70
N ILE A 72 -14.28 19.54 8.44
CA ILE A 72 -15.52 20.19 8.02
C ILE A 72 -16.74 19.61 8.74
N GLU A 73 -16.81 18.29 8.90
CA GLU A 73 -17.90 17.62 9.60
C GLU A 73 -17.70 17.52 11.12
N GLY A 74 -16.69 18.19 11.68
CA GLY A 74 -16.49 18.29 13.13
C GLY A 74 -15.70 17.12 13.75
N ARG A 75 -15.06 16.26 12.95
CA ARG A 75 -14.21 15.18 13.46
C ARG A 75 -12.87 15.74 13.92
N ALA A 76 -12.37 15.26 15.07
CA ALA A 76 -11.13 15.77 15.63
C ALA A 76 -9.91 15.43 14.77
N ILE A 77 -8.92 16.32 14.73
CA ILE A 77 -7.62 16.06 14.12
C ILE A 77 -6.57 16.19 15.20
N TYR A 78 -5.72 15.16 15.34
CA TYR A 78 -4.77 15.04 16.43
C TYR A 78 -3.32 15.11 15.95
N ASP A 79 -2.47 15.75 16.75
CA ASP A 79 -1.02 15.62 16.75
C ASP A 79 -0.59 14.74 17.93
N VAL A 80 0.23 13.73 17.66
CA VAL A 80 0.90 12.92 18.66
C VAL A 80 2.38 13.30 18.65
N SER A 81 2.82 13.95 19.72
CA SER A 81 4.21 14.41 19.88
C SER A 81 4.98 13.60 20.92
N PHE A 82 6.24 13.31 20.67
CA PHE A 82 7.11 12.53 21.55
C PHE A 82 8.61 12.78 21.28
N GLY A 83 9.46 12.43 22.23
CA GLY A 83 10.89 12.75 22.18
C GLY A 83 11.20 14.18 22.64
N SER A 84 12.48 14.48 22.84
CA SER A 84 12.96 15.72 23.48
C SER A 84 14.22 16.30 22.87
N GLY A 85 14.67 15.74 21.75
CA GLY A 85 15.90 16.19 21.11
C GLY A 85 15.72 17.39 20.18
N GLU A 86 16.85 17.97 19.77
CA GLU A 86 16.88 19.25 19.06
C GLU A 86 16.36 19.19 17.62
N THR A 87 16.39 18.01 16.98
CA THR A 87 15.95 17.86 15.58
C THR A 87 14.46 17.59 15.52
N THR A 88 13.69 18.47 14.89
CA THR A 88 12.23 18.33 14.83
C THR A 88 11.80 17.60 13.55
N VAL A 89 10.98 16.56 13.70
CA VAL A 89 10.46 15.76 12.58
C VAL A 89 8.94 15.82 12.57
N LEU A 90 8.36 16.19 11.43
CA LEU A 90 6.91 16.21 11.21
C LEU A 90 6.49 15.11 10.24
N LEU A 91 5.56 14.26 10.65
CA LEU A 91 4.93 13.26 9.81
C LEU A 91 3.44 13.60 9.66
N TRP A 92 2.88 13.36 8.49
CA TRP A 92 1.42 13.41 8.30
C TRP A 92 0.98 12.35 7.30
N SER A 93 -0.15 11.71 7.60
CA SER A 93 -0.78 10.69 6.74
C SER A 93 -2.26 10.98 6.55
N GLN A 94 -2.86 10.25 5.60
CA GLN A 94 -4.27 10.38 5.21
C GLN A 94 -4.69 11.84 4.97
N MET A 95 -3.87 12.61 4.24
CA MET A 95 -4.34 13.85 3.62
C MET A 95 -5.40 13.55 2.56
N HIS A 96 -5.26 12.41 1.89
CA HIS A 96 -6.34 11.76 1.15
C HIS A 96 -6.90 10.63 2.03
N GLY A 97 -8.22 10.53 2.15
CA GLY A 97 -8.85 9.66 3.13
C GLY A 97 -8.70 8.16 2.86
N ASP A 98 -8.52 7.79 1.60
CA ASP A 98 -8.32 6.43 1.08
C ASP A 98 -6.88 5.91 1.18
N GLU A 99 -5.93 6.73 1.63
CA GLU A 99 -4.51 6.40 1.65
C GLU A 99 -4.02 6.02 3.07
N THR A 100 -4.40 4.82 3.50
CA THR A 100 -4.43 4.45 4.93
C THR A 100 -3.17 3.74 5.43
N THR A 101 -2.27 3.33 4.53
CA THR A 101 -1.15 2.43 4.83
C THR A 101 -0.22 2.98 5.89
N ALA A 102 0.17 4.24 5.76
CA ALA A 102 1.10 4.88 6.67
C ALA A 102 0.47 5.22 8.03
N THR A 103 -0.85 5.44 8.08
CA THR A 103 -1.56 5.59 9.35
C THR A 103 -1.51 4.29 10.15
N MET A 104 -1.71 3.13 9.52
CA MET A 104 -1.59 1.83 10.18
C MET A 104 -0.17 1.61 10.72
N ALA A 105 0.85 1.87 9.90
CA ALA A 105 2.25 1.79 10.32
C ALA A 105 2.59 2.77 11.45
N GLY A 106 1.93 3.93 11.43
CA GLY A 106 1.97 4.94 12.46
C GLY A 106 1.51 4.46 13.83
N LEU A 107 0.41 3.71 13.89
CA LEU A 107 -0.07 3.08 15.11
C LEU A 107 0.94 2.04 15.64
N ASP A 108 1.58 1.29 14.73
CA ASP A 108 2.62 0.33 15.10
C ASP A 108 3.87 1.02 15.66
N LEU A 109 4.22 2.20 15.15
CA LEU A 109 5.29 3.02 15.70
C LEU A 109 4.97 3.50 17.11
N PHE A 110 3.73 3.92 17.38
CA PHE A 110 3.34 4.29 18.74
C PHE A 110 3.49 3.11 19.70
N ASN A 111 3.00 1.93 19.30
CA ASN A 111 3.18 0.70 20.06
C ASN A 111 4.67 0.40 20.27
N PHE A 112 5.51 0.51 19.24
CA PHE A 112 6.97 0.39 19.38
C PHE A 112 7.51 1.28 20.49
N PHE A 113 7.17 2.58 20.53
CA PHE A 113 7.66 3.52 21.55
C PHE A 113 7.01 3.38 22.95
N THR A 114 6.00 2.52 23.12
CA THR A 114 5.46 2.14 24.44
C THR A 114 6.13 0.90 25.05
N GLN A 115 6.79 0.08 24.25
CA GLN A 115 7.37 -1.18 24.72
C GLN A 115 8.69 -0.97 25.47
N SER A 116 9.04 -1.96 26.30
CA SER A 116 10.36 -2.11 26.90
C SER A 116 10.91 -3.50 26.56
N ASP A 117 11.94 -3.54 25.72
CA ASP A 117 12.55 -4.77 25.19
C ASP A 117 14.00 -4.53 24.72
N GLU A 118 14.59 -5.47 23.98
CA GLU A 118 15.98 -5.36 23.48
C GLU A 118 16.26 -4.16 22.57
N LEU A 119 15.22 -3.50 22.04
CA LEU A 119 15.32 -2.29 21.21
C LEU A 119 15.24 -0.98 22.02
N ASP A 120 15.23 -1.04 23.36
CA ASP A 120 15.26 0.15 24.22
C ASP A 120 16.43 1.11 23.91
N PRO A 121 17.66 0.64 23.61
CA PRO A 121 18.74 1.53 23.18
C PRO A 121 18.39 2.32 21.92
N LEU A 122 17.74 1.68 20.94
CA LEU A 122 17.30 2.33 19.70
C LEU A 122 16.21 3.37 19.98
N ARG A 123 15.20 3.03 20.80
CA ARG A 123 14.15 3.98 21.21
C ARG A 123 14.76 5.20 21.88
N LYS A 124 15.62 4.98 22.88
CA LYS A 124 16.29 6.06 23.62
C LYS A 124 17.09 6.95 22.69
N GLN A 125 17.88 6.36 21.79
CA GLN A 125 18.67 7.12 20.83
C GLN A 125 17.80 8.01 19.93
N ILE A 126 16.65 7.52 19.46
CA ILE A 126 15.70 8.33 18.69
C ILE A 126 15.08 9.45 19.56
N LEU A 127 14.56 9.10 20.73
CA LEU A 127 13.84 10.05 21.61
C LEU A 127 14.74 11.15 22.21
N ASP A 128 16.03 10.86 22.41
CA ASP A 128 17.01 11.81 22.93
C ASP A 128 17.44 12.84 21.86
N HIS A 129 17.40 12.47 20.58
CA HIS A 129 17.90 13.32 19.49
C HIS A 129 16.79 13.99 18.68
N LEU A 130 15.59 13.43 18.69
CA LEU A 130 14.45 13.95 17.94
C LEU A 130 13.32 14.44 18.84
N THR A 131 12.63 15.47 18.37
CA THR A 131 11.25 15.78 18.76
C THR A 131 10.36 15.47 17.55
N ILE A 132 9.48 14.49 17.71
CA ILE A 132 8.68 13.92 16.63
C ILE A 132 7.24 14.37 16.82
N HIS A 133 6.63 14.84 15.75
CA HIS A 133 5.21 15.18 15.63
C HIS A 133 4.60 14.33 14.53
N PHE A 134 3.47 13.71 14.80
CA PHE A 134 2.77 12.91 13.81
C PHE A 134 1.27 13.22 13.84
N VAL A 135 0.74 13.58 12.67
CA VAL A 135 -0.70 13.74 12.40
C VAL A 135 -1.20 12.48 11.68
N PRO A 136 -1.79 11.49 12.38
CA PRO A 136 -2.09 10.19 11.78
C PRO A 136 -3.25 10.21 10.79
N MET A 137 -4.19 11.13 10.93
CA MET A 137 -5.34 11.25 10.02
C MET A 137 -5.70 12.72 9.84
N LEU A 138 -5.23 13.31 8.73
CA LEU A 138 -5.50 14.72 8.44
C LEU A 138 -6.89 14.95 7.86
N ASN A 139 -7.39 14.02 7.04
CA ASN A 139 -8.70 14.08 6.39
C ASN A 139 -9.64 12.98 6.94
N PRO A 140 -10.15 13.12 8.17
CA PRO A 140 -11.05 12.13 8.75
C PRO A 140 -12.39 12.05 7.98
N ASP A 141 -12.83 13.12 7.33
CA ASP A 141 -14.07 13.13 6.55
C ASP A 141 -13.95 12.26 5.28
N GLY A 142 -12.82 12.37 4.57
CA GLY A 142 -12.52 11.48 3.45
C GLY A 142 -12.35 10.02 3.89
N ALA A 143 -11.76 9.78 5.06
CA ALA A 143 -11.58 8.43 5.59
C ALA A 143 -12.91 7.72 5.89
N GLU A 144 -13.93 8.46 6.34
CA GLU A 144 -15.27 7.89 6.53
C GLU A 144 -15.89 7.35 5.26
N GLN A 145 -15.57 7.94 4.10
CA GLN A 145 -16.07 7.53 2.79
C GLN A 145 -15.04 6.74 1.97
N PHE A 146 -13.87 6.41 2.56
CA PHE A 146 -12.72 5.80 1.88
C PHE A 146 -12.43 6.49 0.53
N GLN A 147 -12.30 7.80 0.54
CA GLN A 147 -12.10 8.60 -0.67
C GLN A 147 -10.95 9.61 -0.54
N ARG A 148 -10.43 10.01 -1.70
CA ARG A 148 -9.36 10.99 -1.81
C ARG A 148 -9.71 12.36 -1.22
N TYR A 149 -10.92 12.85 -1.47
CA TYR A 149 -11.32 14.22 -1.17
C TYR A 149 -11.89 14.38 0.24
N ASN A 150 -11.95 15.61 0.76
CA ASN A 150 -12.65 15.90 2.02
C ASN A 150 -14.19 15.97 1.81
N ALA A 151 -14.94 16.40 2.84
CA ALA A 151 -16.41 16.45 2.83
C ALA A 151 -17.04 17.36 1.76
N ILE A 152 -16.26 18.21 1.08
CA ILE A 152 -16.74 19.13 0.04
C ILE A 152 -16.01 18.94 -1.30
N ASP A 153 -15.52 17.72 -1.54
CA ASP A 153 -14.82 17.32 -2.77
C ASP A 153 -13.53 18.11 -3.05
N MET A 154 -12.89 18.67 -2.01
CA MET A 154 -11.60 19.33 -2.14
C MET A 154 -10.43 18.36 -1.96
N ASP A 155 -9.49 18.39 -2.90
CA ASP A 155 -8.19 17.74 -2.75
C ASP A 155 -7.31 18.61 -1.86
N LEU A 156 -7.07 18.14 -0.63
CA LEU A 156 -6.24 18.84 0.35
C LEU A 156 -4.81 19.06 -0.16
N ASN A 157 -4.27 18.09 -0.91
CA ASN A 157 -2.95 18.19 -1.54
C ASN A 157 -2.97 19.04 -2.83
N ARG A 158 -4.02 19.86 -3.04
CA ARG A 158 -4.08 20.95 -4.01
C ARG A 158 -4.51 22.28 -3.38
N ASP A 159 -4.52 22.37 -2.05
CA ASP A 159 -4.96 23.56 -1.30
C ASP A 159 -3.82 24.25 -0.50
N ALA A 160 -2.55 23.89 -0.70
CA ALA A 160 -1.44 24.42 0.12
C ALA A 160 -1.26 25.95 0.01
N LEU A 161 -1.64 26.56 -1.12
CA LEU A 161 -1.56 28.01 -1.32
C LEU A 161 -2.73 28.74 -0.67
N ARG A 162 -3.96 28.31 -0.99
CA ARG A 162 -5.19 29.01 -0.59
C ARG A 162 -5.63 28.64 0.82
N ARG A 163 -5.36 27.42 1.28
CA ARG A 163 -5.64 26.92 2.63
C ARG A 163 -7.09 27.23 3.03
N GLN A 164 -8.02 26.88 2.15
CA GLN A 164 -9.45 27.09 2.38
C GLN A 164 -10.01 26.06 3.35
N SER A 165 -9.57 24.82 3.25
CA SER A 165 -10.05 23.75 4.11
C SER A 165 -9.55 23.95 5.56
N PRO A 166 -10.34 23.59 6.60
CA PRO A 166 -9.84 23.60 7.98
C PRO A 166 -8.62 22.69 8.14
N GLU A 167 -8.61 21.51 7.54
CA GLU A 167 -7.51 20.53 7.60
C GLU A 167 -6.19 21.14 7.06
N SER A 168 -6.26 21.79 5.90
CA SER A 168 -5.11 22.46 5.27
C SER A 168 -4.55 23.60 6.13
N ARG A 169 -5.43 24.36 6.81
CA ARG A 169 -5.01 25.41 7.74
C ARG A 169 -4.33 24.81 8.98
N LEU A 170 -4.86 23.72 9.52
CA LEU A 170 -4.29 23.03 10.69
C LEU A 170 -2.89 22.50 10.39
N LEU A 171 -2.70 21.80 9.27
CA LEU A 171 -1.37 21.31 8.89
C LEU A 171 -0.37 22.47 8.69
N LYS A 172 -0.80 23.55 8.02
CA LYS A 172 0.05 24.73 7.83
C LYS A 172 0.45 25.38 9.16
N GLN A 173 -0.51 25.56 10.06
CA GLN A 173 -0.28 26.17 11.38
C GLN A 173 0.67 25.31 12.22
N LEU A 174 0.47 23.99 12.26
CA LEU A 174 1.37 23.07 12.93
C LEU A 174 2.78 23.20 12.36
N ARG A 175 2.92 23.07 11.03
CA ARG A 175 4.21 23.20 10.35
C ARG A 175 4.92 24.52 10.68
N ASP A 176 4.20 25.64 10.69
CA ASP A 176 4.77 26.96 11.00
C ASP A 176 5.20 27.07 12.46
N SER A 177 4.46 26.46 13.37
CA SER A 177 4.80 26.44 14.80
C SER A 177 6.03 25.61 15.11
N LEU A 178 6.27 24.55 14.33
CA LEU A 178 7.38 23.62 14.54
C LEU A 178 8.65 24.05 13.82
N GLN A 179 8.52 24.64 12.62
CA GLN A 179 9.63 24.84 11.68
C GLN A 179 10.49 23.58 11.51
N ALA A 180 9.81 22.42 11.36
CA ALA A 180 10.45 21.11 11.39
C ALA A 180 11.64 20.98 10.41
N ASP A 181 12.70 20.31 10.86
CA ASP A 181 13.90 20.01 10.09
C ASP A 181 13.64 19.02 8.96
N PHE A 182 12.81 18.02 9.25
CA PHE A 182 12.41 16.95 8.36
C PHE A 182 10.89 16.79 8.32
N GLY A 183 10.38 16.42 7.16
CA GLY A 183 8.96 16.19 6.90
C GLY A 183 8.75 14.84 6.22
N PHE A 184 7.70 14.11 6.58
CA PHE A 184 7.26 12.92 5.86
C PHE A 184 5.85 13.11 5.33
N ASN A 185 5.75 13.20 4.00
CA ASN A 185 4.48 13.24 3.28
C ASN A 185 4.07 11.81 2.95
N LEU A 186 3.11 11.25 3.69
CA LEU A 186 2.81 9.83 3.63
C LEU A 186 1.50 9.61 2.84
N HIS A 187 1.62 8.92 1.72
CA HIS A 187 0.56 8.71 0.73
C HIS A 187 0.51 7.25 0.26
N ASP A 188 -0.54 6.93 -0.50
CA ASP A 188 -0.66 5.69 -1.26
C ASP A 188 -0.77 6.00 -2.76
N GLN A 189 -0.31 5.06 -3.58
CA GLN A 189 -0.43 5.14 -5.04
C GLN A 189 -1.18 3.93 -5.60
N SER A 190 -1.53 4.01 -6.88
CA SER A 190 -2.14 2.89 -7.61
C SER A 190 -1.26 1.64 -7.54
N THR A 191 -1.88 0.48 -7.33
CA THR A 191 -1.22 -0.83 -7.35
C THR A 191 -0.63 -1.17 -8.73
N TYR A 192 -1.09 -0.52 -9.80
CA TYR A 192 -0.63 -0.77 -11.16
C TYR A 192 0.68 -0.06 -11.54
N TYR A 193 1.32 0.65 -10.60
CA TYR A 193 2.65 1.20 -10.82
C TYR A 193 3.72 0.11 -10.71
N THR A 194 4.75 0.19 -11.56
CA THR A 194 5.95 -0.65 -11.57
C THR A 194 7.19 0.16 -11.24
N ALA A 195 8.21 -0.49 -10.67
CA ALA A 195 9.49 0.14 -10.40
C ALA A 195 10.37 0.18 -11.66
N GLY A 196 10.05 1.08 -12.59
CA GLY A 196 10.60 1.12 -13.94
C GLY A 196 9.91 0.12 -14.88
N VAL A 197 10.56 -0.19 -16.01
CA VAL A 197 10.03 -1.09 -17.03
C VAL A 197 10.30 -2.55 -16.66
N ASN A 198 9.52 -3.11 -15.74
CA ASN A 198 9.59 -4.52 -15.35
C ASN A 198 8.31 -4.97 -14.62
N SER A 199 8.24 -6.26 -14.25
CA SER A 199 7.09 -6.88 -13.60
C SER A 199 6.98 -6.65 -12.10
N HIS A 200 7.93 -5.95 -11.47
CA HIS A 200 7.90 -5.70 -10.03
C HIS A 200 7.03 -4.47 -9.76
N PRO A 201 6.02 -4.57 -8.88
CA PRO A 201 5.23 -3.41 -8.52
C PRO A 201 6.12 -2.37 -7.82
N ALA A 202 5.79 -1.10 -8.00
CA ALA A 202 6.32 -0.02 -7.18
C ALA A 202 5.63 -0.08 -5.81
N THR A 203 6.06 -1.01 -4.96
CA THR A 203 5.53 -1.18 -3.60
C THR A 203 5.76 0.08 -2.77
N ILE A 204 6.92 0.71 -2.95
CA ILE A 204 7.25 2.01 -2.39
C ILE A 204 7.77 2.92 -3.50
N SER A 205 7.23 4.14 -3.62
CA SER A 205 7.88 5.21 -4.39
C SER A 205 8.32 6.33 -3.46
N PHE A 206 9.52 6.85 -3.69
CA PHE A 206 10.03 8.02 -2.97
C PHE A 206 9.99 9.28 -3.83
N LEU A 207 9.81 10.44 -3.18
CA LEU A 207 10.06 11.72 -3.80
C LEU A 207 10.70 12.68 -2.79
N ALA A 208 11.76 13.37 -3.19
CA ALA A 208 12.20 14.60 -2.54
C ALA A 208 11.57 15.76 -3.35
N PRO A 209 10.45 16.35 -2.88
CA PRO A 209 9.68 17.29 -3.68
C PRO A 209 10.54 18.42 -4.23
N ALA A 210 10.20 18.90 -5.42
CA ALA A 210 10.80 20.14 -5.92
C ALA A 210 10.29 21.33 -5.11
N TYR A 211 11.07 22.41 -5.05
CA TYR A 211 10.62 23.68 -4.44
C TYR A 211 10.43 24.81 -5.47
N ASN A 212 10.80 24.53 -6.73
CA ASN A 212 10.67 25.41 -7.88
C ASN A 212 10.60 24.59 -9.19
N TYR A 213 10.19 25.25 -10.28
CA TYR A 213 10.04 24.61 -11.59
C TYR A 213 11.36 24.12 -12.19
N GLU A 214 12.48 24.74 -11.81
CA GLU A 214 13.82 24.37 -12.25
C GLU A 214 14.34 23.10 -11.57
N LYS A 215 13.60 22.55 -10.58
CA LYS A 215 13.96 21.34 -9.83
C LYS A 215 15.37 21.45 -9.24
N GLU A 216 15.73 22.62 -8.75
CA GLU A 216 17.05 22.84 -8.14
C GLU A 216 17.24 22.00 -6.88
N VAL A 217 18.50 21.79 -6.50
CA VAL A 217 18.88 21.08 -5.27
C VAL A 217 19.61 22.06 -4.35
N ASN A 218 18.87 22.65 -3.41
CA ASN A 218 19.45 23.38 -2.29
C ASN A 218 19.75 22.44 -1.11
N ASP A 219 20.31 22.96 -0.02
CA ASP A 219 20.66 22.15 1.15
C ASP A 219 19.47 21.43 1.79
N ILE A 220 18.27 22.02 1.73
CA ILE A 220 17.04 21.42 2.27
C ILE A 220 16.63 20.20 1.43
N ARG A 221 16.59 20.33 0.10
CA ARG A 221 16.24 19.21 -0.80
C ARG A 221 17.32 18.15 -0.81
N LYS A 222 18.58 18.56 -0.73
CA LYS A 222 19.74 17.66 -0.60
C LYS A 222 19.58 16.70 0.57
N ARG A 223 19.20 17.18 1.76
CA ARG A 223 19.00 16.32 2.93
C ARG A 223 17.92 15.25 2.70
N ALA A 224 16.82 15.61 2.04
CA ALA A 224 15.76 14.67 1.68
C ALA A 224 16.23 13.62 0.67
N LEU A 225 16.96 14.05 -0.38
CA LEU A 225 17.55 13.14 -1.38
C LEU A 225 18.49 12.13 -0.74
N GLN A 226 19.39 12.60 0.13
CA GLN A 226 20.34 11.75 0.85
C GLN A 226 19.64 10.74 1.78
N LEU A 227 18.58 11.18 2.47
CA LEU A 227 17.77 10.29 3.30
C LEU A 227 17.09 9.20 2.43
N ILE A 228 16.50 9.57 1.30
CA ILE A 228 15.88 8.61 0.37
C ILE A 228 16.87 7.56 -0.13
N VAL A 229 18.09 7.97 -0.51
CA VAL A 229 19.12 7.01 -0.95
C VAL A 229 19.40 5.97 0.12
N LEU A 230 19.60 6.41 1.37
CA LEU A 230 19.80 5.50 2.50
C LEU A 230 18.59 4.57 2.72
N LEU A 231 17.37 5.10 2.63
CA LEU A 231 16.14 4.33 2.81
C LEU A 231 15.91 3.30 1.70
N ASN A 232 16.17 3.68 0.45
CA ASN A 232 16.15 2.76 -0.68
C ASN A 232 17.10 1.59 -0.41
N ASP A 233 18.38 1.87 -0.11
CA ASP A 233 19.38 0.83 0.14
C ASP A 233 18.99 -0.08 1.30
N ALA A 234 18.43 0.49 2.38
CA ALA A 234 17.99 -0.25 3.54
C ALA A 234 16.85 -1.24 3.21
N ILE A 235 15.89 -0.82 2.38
CA ILE A 235 14.66 -1.58 2.15
C ILE A 235 14.75 -2.60 1.00
N GLN A 236 15.77 -2.50 0.14
CA GLN A 236 16.03 -3.49 -0.93
C GLN A 236 16.16 -4.93 -0.40
N ASN A 237 16.53 -5.12 0.88
CA ASN A 237 16.62 -6.47 1.48
C ASN A 237 15.25 -7.11 1.76
N PHE A 238 14.17 -6.33 1.80
CA PHE A 238 12.82 -6.82 2.12
C PHE A 238 11.89 -6.76 0.90
N ILE A 239 12.02 -5.73 0.08
CA ILE A 239 11.24 -5.54 -1.15
C ILE A 239 12.17 -5.28 -2.35
N PRO A 240 13.04 -6.26 -2.72
CA PRO A 240 14.03 -6.07 -3.76
C PRO A 240 13.39 -5.67 -5.09
N LYS A 241 13.93 -4.63 -5.72
CA LYS A 241 13.49 -4.10 -7.02
C LYS A 241 12.05 -3.57 -7.05
N GLN A 242 11.43 -3.35 -5.90
CA GLN A 242 10.06 -2.82 -5.78
C GLN A 242 10.03 -1.39 -5.23
N VAL A 243 11.17 -0.69 -5.36
CA VAL A 243 11.31 0.72 -4.95
C VAL A 243 11.50 1.56 -6.21
N ALA A 244 10.70 2.61 -6.32
CA ALA A 244 10.74 3.59 -7.39
C ALA A 244 10.95 5.01 -6.86
N ARG A 245 11.13 5.97 -7.77
CA ARG A 245 10.92 7.39 -7.50
C ARG A 245 9.65 7.86 -8.20
N TYR A 246 8.93 8.78 -7.57
CA TYR A 246 7.82 9.49 -8.22
C TYR A 246 8.36 10.62 -9.09
N ASP A 247 7.58 11.05 -10.08
CA ASP A 247 7.85 12.27 -10.84
C ASP A 247 8.03 13.48 -9.89
N ASP A 248 9.02 14.32 -10.20
CA ASP A 248 9.43 15.45 -9.38
C ASP A 248 9.05 16.81 -10.00
N ASP A 249 8.09 16.83 -10.93
CA ASP A 249 7.47 18.07 -11.41
C ASP A 249 6.90 18.87 -10.24
N PHE A 250 7.25 20.16 -10.22
CA PHE A 250 6.83 21.08 -9.17
C PHE A 250 5.32 21.36 -9.27
N GLU A 251 4.56 20.92 -8.27
CA GLU A 251 3.13 21.24 -8.12
C GLU A 251 3.00 22.31 -7.03
N PRO A 252 2.90 23.61 -7.39
CA PRO A 252 2.89 24.71 -6.43
C PRO A 252 1.70 24.69 -5.47
N ARG A 253 0.68 23.86 -5.72
CA ARG A 253 -0.49 23.71 -4.84
C ARG A 253 -0.38 22.53 -3.87
N ALA A 254 0.61 21.65 -4.02
CA ALA A 254 0.82 20.49 -3.17
C ALA A 254 1.50 20.85 -1.86
N PHE A 255 1.15 20.14 -0.78
CA PHE A 255 1.74 20.37 0.53
C PHE A 255 3.18 19.88 0.60
N GLY A 256 3.53 18.76 -0.04
CA GLY A 256 4.91 18.25 -0.09
C GLY A 256 5.90 19.31 -0.60
N ASP A 257 5.65 19.81 -1.81
CA ASP A 257 6.42 20.86 -2.48
C ASP A 257 6.49 22.16 -1.67
N ASN A 258 5.38 22.57 -1.07
CA ASN A 258 5.35 23.80 -0.28
C ASN A 258 6.07 23.64 1.07
N ILE A 259 5.94 22.51 1.76
CA ILE A 259 6.65 22.25 3.02
C ILE A 259 8.16 22.17 2.76
N GLN A 260 8.56 21.55 1.64
CA GLN A 260 9.92 21.59 1.14
C GLN A 260 10.41 23.03 0.91
N LYS A 261 9.62 23.82 0.17
CA LYS A 261 9.89 25.23 -0.12
C LYS A 261 9.94 26.12 1.13
N TRP A 262 9.14 25.81 2.14
CA TRP A 262 9.10 26.56 3.40
C TRP A 262 10.29 26.23 4.32
N GLY A 263 11.15 25.29 3.94
CA GLY A 263 12.44 25.03 4.61
C GLY A 263 12.51 23.72 5.39
N THR A 264 11.59 22.79 5.17
CA THR A 264 11.60 21.46 5.79
C THR A 264 12.13 20.43 4.80
N SER A 265 13.04 19.54 5.21
CA SER A 265 13.57 18.50 4.31
C SER A 265 12.53 17.39 4.17
N THR A 266 11.68 17.47 3.14
CA THR A 266 10.50 16.62 2.98
C THR A 266 10.82 15.39 2.14
N VAL A 267 10.48 14.22 2.69
CA VAL A 267 10.46 12.94 1.98
C VAL A 267 9.00 12.55 1.80
N LEU A 268 8.60 12.31 0.56
CA LEU A 268 7.32 11.70 0.24
C LEU A 268 7.53 10.19 0.08
N ILE A 269 6.60 9.41 0.66
CA ILE A 269 6.54 7.95 0.56
C ILE A 269 5.15 7.59 0.02
N GLU A 270 5.10 7.00 -1.17
CA GLU A 270 3.89 6.43 -1.77
C GLU A 270 3.86 4.92 -1.54
N SER A 271 2.77 4.43 -0.95
CA SER A 271 2.50 2.99 -0.77
C SER A 271 1.68 2.43 -1.93
N GLY A 272 2.30 1.64 -2.81
CA GLY A 272 1.68 1.08 -4.00
C GLY A 272 0.99 -0.26 -3.77
N GLY A 273 1.31 -1.24 -4.62
CA GLY A 273 0.78 -2.59 -4.52
C GLY A 273 1.85 -3.62 -4.18
N TYR A 274 1.46 -4.70 -3.51
CA TYR A 274 2.29 -5.85 -3.21
C TYR A 274 1.48 -7.12 -3.49
N THR A 275 2.13 -8.15 -4.02
CA THR A 275 1.45 -9.37 -4.45
C THR A 275 0.70 -10.02 -3.29
N ASN A 276 -0.59 -10.32 -3.48
CA ASN A 276 -1.48 -10.93 -2.48
C ASN A 276 -1.64 -10.14 -1.17
N ASP A 277 -1.55 -8.81 -1.22
CA ASP A 277 -1.70 -7.94 -0.04
C ASP A 277 -2.83 -6.90 -0.19
N PRO A 278 -4.10 -7.33 -0.38
CA PRO A 278 -5.22 -6.41 -0.63
C PRO A 278 -5.49 -5.46 0.55
N GLU A 279 -5.20 -5.90 1.79
CA GLU A 279 -5.35 -5.12 3.01
C GLU A 279 -4.08 -4.33 3.40
N LYS A 280 -3.06 -4.34 2.52
CA LYS A 280 -1.81 -3.60 2.67
C LYS A 280 -1.04 -3.90 3.97
N GLN A 281 -1.13 -5.11 4.51
CA GLN A 281 -0.48 -5.49 5.77
C GLN A 281 1.03 -5.70 5.62
N GLU A 282 1.49 -6.20 4.47
CA GLU A 282 2.93 -6.26 4.18
C GLU A 282 3.47 -4.85 3.90
N ILE A 283 2.72 -4.01 3.18
CA ILE A 283 3.14 -2.63 2.90
C ILE A 283 3.14 -1.78 4.18
N ARG A 284 2.19 -2.01 5.09
CA ARG A 284 2.17 -1.44 6.46
C ARG A 284 3.46 -1.77 7.22
N LYS A 285 3.87 -3.05 7.21
CA LYS A 285 5.13 -3.50 7.81
C LYS A 285 6.34 -2.80 7.18
N VAL A 286 6.37 -2.69 5.86
CA VAL A 286 7.45 -1.98 5.14
C VAL A 286 7.48 -0.50 5.53
N ASN A 287 6.33 0.17 5.63
CA ASN A 287 6.25 1.55 6.11
C ASN A 287 6.76 1.71 7.55
N PHE A 288 6.41 0.80 8.46
CA PHE A 288 6.94 0.78 9.83
C PHE A 288 8.47 0.72 9.83
N VAL A 289 9.05 -0.21 9.06
CA VAL A 289 10.50 -0.38 8.95
C VAL A 289 11.16 0.87 8.33
N LEU A 290 10.56 1.43 7.28
CA LEU A 290 11.06 2.62 6.60
C LEU A 290 11.09 3.83 7.52
N ILE A 291 9.97 4.14 8.18
CA ILE A 291 9.86 5.31 9.05
C ILE A 291 10.79 5.15 10.25
N LEU A 292 10.83 3.99 10.90
CA LEU A 292 11.74 3.74 12.03
C LEU A 292 13.22 3.87 11.61
N THR A 293 13.57 3.35 10.43
CA THR A 293 14.92 3.49 9.86
C THR A 293 15.24 4.96 9.56
N ALA A 294 14.27 5.72 9.05
CA ALA A 294 14.44 7.13 8.75
C ALA A 294 14.67 7.96 10.01
N LEU A 295 13.86 7.74 11.06
CA LEU A 295 14.03 8.41 12.36
C LEU A 295 15.41 8.13 12.94
N HIS A 296 15.84 6.86 12.97
CA HIS A 296 17.18 6.51 13.42
C HIS A 296 18.28 7.17 12.56
N ALA A 297 18.11 7.17 11.23
CA ALA A 297 19.08 7.78 10.32
C ALA A 297 19.21 9.30 10.54
N ILE A 298 18.09 9.97 10.81
CA ILE A 298 18.06 11.40 11.14
C ILE A 298 18.75 11.66 12.49
N ALA A 299 18.43 10.86 13.52
CA ALA A 299 19.03 10.98 14.85
C ALA A 299 20.57 10.85 14.79
N GLU A 300 21.07 9.87 14.04
CA GLU A 300 22.51 9.64 13.85
C GLU A 300 23.16 10.54 12.79
N LYS A 301 22.36 11.32 12.05
CA LYS A 301 22.78 12.10 10.89
C LYS A 301 23.54 11.26 9.84
N ASN A 302 23.33 9.95 9.81
CA ASN A 302 24.09 9.05 8.96
C ASN A 302 23.68 9.14 7.47
N TYR A 303 22.49 9.69 7.19
CA TYR A 303 22.03 10.02 5.83
C TYR A 303 23.02 10.94 5.10
N GLN A 304 23.78 11.79 5.81
CA GLN A 304 24.74 12.71 5.21
C GLN A 304 25.85 12.03 4.41
N LYS A 305 26.07 10.72 4.64
CA LYS A 305 27.05 9.90 3.91
C LYS A 305 26.55 9.45 2.54
N ALA A 306 25.24 9.50 2.30
CA ALA A 306 24.64 9.05 1.05
C ALA A 306 24.98 10.02 -0.10
N PRO A 307 25.45 9.52 -1.26
CA PRO A 307 25.65 10.34 -2.45
C PRO A 307 24.32 10.76 -3.06
N VAL A 308 24.17 12.05 -3.41
CA VAL A 308 22.90 12.58 -3.96
C VAL A 308 22.59 11.98 -5.32
N GLU A 309 23.62 11.74 -6.12
CA GLU A 309 23.55 11.16 -7.46
C GLU A 309 22.91 9.77 -7.47
N ASP A 310 22.96 9.03 -6.36
CA ASP A 310 22.35 7.70 -6.24
C ASP A 310 20.83 7.76 -6.22
N TYR A 311 20.24 8.90 -5.85
CA TYR A 311 18.79 9.12 -5.93
C TYR A 311 18.28 8.92 -7.36
N TYR A 312 19.01 9.46 -8.34
CA TYR A 312 18.65 9.37 -9.75
C TYR A 312 18.90 7.98 -10.37
N LYS A 313 19.51 7.06 -9.61
CA LYS A 313 19.64 5.65 -10.01
C LYS A 313 18.42 4.82 -9.63
N ILE A 314 17.59 5.31 -8.70
CA ILE A 314 16.29 4.70 -8.38
C ILE A 314 15.42 4.81 -9.64
N PRO A 315 14.79 3.72 -10.12
CA PRO A 315 13.94 3.78 -11.31
C PRO A 315 12.71 4.66 -11.08
N GLU A 316 12.21 5.33 -12.11
CA GLU A 316 10.93 6.05 -12.04
C GLU A 316 9.75 5.08 -11.98
N ASN A 317 8.65 5.51 -11.39
CA ASN A 317 7.41 4.76 -11.39
C ASN A 317 6.76 4.79 -12.78
N GLU A 318 6.33 3.63 -13.24
CA GLU A 318 5.75 3.43 -14.57
C GLU A 318 4.43 2.67 -14.49
N ARG A 319 3.61 2.62 -15.54
CA ARG A 319 2.34 1.87 -15.52
C ARG A 319 2.32 0.71 -16.51
N TYR A 320 2.87 -0.42 -16.08
CA TYR A 320 2.94 -1.66 -16.88
C TYR A 320 2.23 -2.87 -16.26
N LEU A 321 1.50 -2.73 -15.15
CA LEU A 321 0.85 -3.84 -14.46
C LEU A 321 -0.67 -3.93 -14.68
N TYR A 322 -1.15 -5.16 -14.76
CA TYR A 322 -2.56 -5.57 -14.67
C TYR A 322 -2.73 -6.58 -13.51
N ASP A 323 -3.95 -6.82 -13.04
CA ASP A 323 -4.21 -7.89 -12.07
C ASP A 323 -3.99 -9.28 -12.68
N LEU A 324 -4.51 -9.48 -13.90
CA LEU A 324 -4.36 -10.71 -14.67
C LEU A 324 -4.00 -10.37 -16.12
N VAL A 325 -2.98 -11.04 -16.65
CA VAL A 325 -2.71 -11.07 -18.09
C VAL A 325 -2.88 -12.49 -18.60
N VAL A 326 -3.80 -12.68 -19.55
CA VAL A 326 -3.97 -13.95 -20.28
C VAL A 326 -3.25 -13.85 -21.61
N ARG A 327 -2.15 -14.60 -21.77
CA ARG A 327 -1.27 -14.56 -22.93
C ARG A 327 -1.70 -15.50 -24.04
N ASN A 328 -1.40 -15.14 -25.28
CA ASN A 328 -1.45 -16.03 -26.45
C ASN A 328 -2.80 -16.75 -26.66
N VAL A 329 -3.90 -16.13 -26.24
CA VAL A 329 -5.22 -16.74 -26.35
C VAL A 329 -5.80 -16.54 -27.74
N GLN A 330 -6.45 -17.56 -28.29
CA GLN A 330 -7.20 -17.43 -29.53
C GLN A 330 -8.57 -16.80 -29.26
N ARG A 331 -8.86 -15.69 -29.94
CA ARG A 331 -10.18 -15.06 -29.99
C ARG A 331 -10.80 -15.27 -31.36
N GLU A 332 -12.03 -15.77 -31.39
CA GLU A 332 -12.79 -15.93 -32.63
C GLU A 332 -13.57 -14.65 -32.96
N LYS A 333 -13.54 -14.22 -34.23
CA LYS A 333 -14.43 -13.20 -34.77
C LYS A 333 -14.69 -13.44 -36.25
N ASN A 334 -15.96 -13.58 -36.62
CA ASN A 334 -16.42 -13.75 -38.01
C ASN A 334 -15.76 -14.94 -38.73
N GLY A 335 -15.60 -16.08 -38.04
CA GLY A 335 -14.98 -17.30 -38.54
C GLY A 335 -13.46 -17.30 -38.55
N ASN A 336 -12.82 -16.21 -38.13
CA ASN A 336 -11.36 -16.09 -38.07
C ASN A 336 -10.87 -16.10 -36.62
N TYR A 337 -9.68 -16.66 -36.41
CA TYR A 337 -9.04 -16.71 -35.10
C TYR A 337 -7.85 -15.74 -35.05
N TYR A 338 -7.75 -15.01 -33.94
CA TYR A 338 -6.71 -14.04 -33.68
C TYR A 338 -6.01 -14.38 -32.38
N THR A 339 -4.68 -14.50 -32.40
CA THR A 339 -3.88 -14.61 -31.17
C THR A 339 -3.77 -13.23 -30.53
N VAL A 340 -4.17 -13.10 -29.27
CA VAL A 340 -4.10 -11.85 -28.50
C VAL A 340 -3.67 -12.14 -27.07
N ASP A 341 -3.15 -11.12 -26.41
CA ASP A 341 -3.09 -11.05 -24.95
C ASP A 341 -4.29 -10.24 -24.44
N VAL A 342 -4.76 -10.53 -23.22
CA VAL A 342 -5.86 -9.85 -22.55
C VAL A 342 -5.40 -9.36 -21.18
N GLY A 343 -5.42 -8.05 -20.97
CA GLY A 343 -5.08 -7.41 -19.69
C GLY A 343 -6.34 -7.03 -18.92
N ILE A 344 -6.40 -7.40 -17.64
CA ILE A 344 -7.58 -7.27 -16.79
C ILE A 344 -7.22 -6.55 -15.50
N ASN A 345 -8.03 -5.55 -15.12
CA ASN A 345 -7.98 -4.91 -13.81
C ASN A 345 -9.20 -5.30 -12.97
N ARG A 346 -9.01 -5.33 -11.66
CA ARG A 346 -10.00 -5.61 -10.61
C ARG A 346 -10.20 -4.32 -9.80
N ASP A 347 -11.23 -3.57 -10.15
CA ASP A 347 -11.52 -2.31 -9.45
C ASP A 347 -12.25 -2.59 -8.13
N ASP A 348 -11.87 -1.87 -7.07
CA ASP A 348 -12.55 -1.94 -5.77
C ASP A 348 -13.89 -1.21 -5.85
N ILE A 349 -14.98 -1.89 -5.50
CA ILE A 349 -16.31 -1.29 -5.35
C ILE A 349 -16.73 -1.35 -3.90
N ASP A 350 -17.00 -0.18 -3.35
CA ASP A 350 -17.36 -0.01 -1.95
C ASP A 350 -18.76 -0.57 -1.66
N PHE A 351 -18.90 -1.14 -0.46
CA PHE A 351 -20.21 -1.25 0.17
C PHE A 351 -20.60 0.09 0.80
N ASP A 352 -21.90 0.27 1.06
CA ASP A 352 -22.48 1.53 1.58
C ASP A 352 -21.84 2.03 2.89
N ASP A 353 -21.20 1.15 3.67
CA ASP A 353 -20.52 1.52 4.92
C ASP A 353 -19.05 1.91 4.74
N HIS A 354 -18.51 1.77 3.52
CA HIS A 354 -17.12 2.04 3.15
C HIS A 354 -16.08 1.34 4.02
N GLN A 355 -16.43 0.23 4.69
CA GLN A 355 -15.50 -0.59 5.48
C GLN A 355 -15.05 -1.83 4.71
N GLN A 356 -15.81 -2.21 3.70
CA GLN A 356 -15.58 -3.39 2.88
C GLN A 356 -15.69 -3.04 1.40
N PHE A 357 -15.24 -3.95 0.55
CA PHE A 357 -15.36 -3.84 -0.90
C PHE A 357 -15.54 -5.20 -1.55
N TYR A 358 -15.94 -5.18 -2.81
CA TYR A 358 -15.87 -6.32 -3.71
C TYR A 358 -15.23 -5.87 -5.02
N TYR A 359 -14.66 -6.81 -5.77
CA TYR A 359 -14.09 -6.48 -7.06
C TYR A 359 -15.17 -6.41 -8.14
N LEU A 360 -15.07 -5.41 -9.00
CA LEU A 360 -15.71 -5.41 -10.30
C LEU A 360 -14.65 -5.23 -11.38
N SER A 361 -14.38 -6.30 -12.10
CA SER A 361 -13.26 -6.35 -13.02
C SER A 361 -13.67 -5.95 -14.43
N SER A 362 -12.70 -5.47 -15.19
CA SER A 362 -12.89 -5.03 -16.56
C SER A 362 -11.69 -5.40 -17.44
N ILE A 363 -11.98 -5.71 -18.71
CA ILE A 363 -10.93 -5.90 -19.72
C ILE A 363 -10.38 -4.53 -20.11
N GLN A 364 -9.13 -4.28 -19.77
CA GLN A 364 -8.47 -2.99 -19.98
C GLN A 364 -7.71 -2.94 -21.31
N ASN A 365 -7.20 -4.08 -21.78
CA ASN A 365 -6.44 -4.14 -23.02
C ASN A 365 -6.61 -5.50 -23.72
N ILE A 366 -6.61 -5.48 -25.04
CA ILE A 366 -6.62 -6.67 -25.90
C ILE A 366 -5.65 -6.39 -27.05
N GLY A 367 -4.60 -7.19 -27.19
CA GLY A 367 -3.61 -6.99 -28.24
C GLY A 367 -2.24 -7.57 -27.88
N ASP A 368 -1.18 -6.90 -28.30
CA ASP A 368 0.19 -7.23 -27.91
C ASP A 368 0.49 -6.59 -26.55
N LEU A 369 0.63 -7.43 -25.51
CA LEU A 369 1.01 -7.01 -24.16
C LEU A 369 2.43 -7.44 -23.82
N SER A 370 3.28 -7.76 -24.79
CA SER A 370 4.64 -8.31 -24.56
C SER A 370 5.55 -7.43 -23.69
N THR A 371 5.25 -6.14 -23.56
CA THR A 371 5.95 -5.17 -22.69
C THR A 371 5.21 -4.83 -21.39
N TYR A 372 4.05 -5.44 -21.16
CA TYR A 372 3.23 -5.31 -19.94
C TYR A 372 3.31 -6.58 -19.11
N TYR A 373 2.85 -6.51 -17.87
CA TYR A 373 2.98 -7.58 -16.88
C TYR A 373 1.67 -7.76 -16.11
N GLY A 374 1.46 -8.94 -15.55
CA GLY A 374 0.37 -9.20 -14.61
C GLY A 374 0.92 -9.49 -13.21
N TYR A 375 0.16 -9.13 -12.17
CA TYR A 375 0.31 -9.77 -10.87
C TYR A 375 0.14 -11.30 -10.99
N GLU A 376 -0.81 -11.71 -11.82
CA GLU A 376 -0.96 -13.05 -12.35
C GLU A 376 -0.74 -13.04 -13.88
N ASP A 377 0.18 -13.85 -14.39
CA ASP A 377 0.48 -13.96 -15.82
C ASP A 377 0.27 -15.42 -16.26
N PHE A 378 -0.71 -15.64 -17.13
CA PHE A 378 -1.17 -16.98 -17.52
C PHE A 378 -1.02 -17.19 -19.03
N ASN A 379 -0.25 -18.22 -19.42
CA ASN A 379 -0.11 -18.58 -20.82
C ASN A 379 -1.23 -19.51 -21.31
N ALA A 380 -2.12 -18.97 -22.14
CA ALA A 380 -3.26 -19.68 -22.73
C ALA A 380 -2.97 -20.18 -24.17
N GLU A 381 -1.70 -20.46 -24.49
CA GLU A 381 -1.32 -21.00 -25.79
C GLU A 381 -2.12 -22.26 -26.17
N ALA A 382 -2.56 -22.29 -27.43
CA ALA A 382 -3.44 -23.31 -28.00
C ALA A 382 -4.81 -23.42 -27.30
N MET A 383 -5.22 -22.40 -26.54
CA MET A 383 -6.58 -22.28 -26.00
C MET A 383 -7.38 -21.22 -26.74
N VAL A 384 -8.69 -21.43 -26.78
CA VAL A 384 -9.67 -20.47 -27.32
C VAL A 384 -10.43 -19.86 -26.17
N ALA A 385 -10.49 -18.53 -26.10
CA ALA A 385 -11.40 -17.82 -25.21
C ALA A 385 -12.81 -17.83 -25.81
N VAL A 386 -13.77 -18.30 -25.02
CA VAL A 386 -15.18 -18.37 -25.40
C VAL A 386 -15.98 -17.58 -24.36
N PRO A 387 -16.82 -16.61 -24.78
CA PRO A 387 -17.71 -15.88 -23.88
C PRO A 387 -18.48 -16.81 -22.94
N GLY A 388 -18.49 -16.45 -21.65
CA GLY A 388 -19.21 -17.20 -20.63
C GLY A 388 -20.72 -17.10 -20.81
N LYS A 389 -21.44 -18.15 -20.44
CA LYS A 389 -22.90 -18.18 -20.43
C LYS A 389 -23.43 -17.71 -19.08
N VAL A 390 -24.66 -17.19 -19.10
CA VAL A 390 -25.46 -16.96 -17.90
C VAL A 390 -26.30 -18.22 -17.65
N TYR A 391 -26.29 -18.72 -16.42
CA TYR A 391 -27.11 -19.85 -16.00
C TYR A 391 -28.60 -19.50 -16.16
N GLU A 392 -29.38 -20.46 -16.66
CA GLU A 392 -30.75 -20.18 -17.12
C GLU A 392 -31.71 -19.87 -15.98
N GLU A 393 -31.52 -20.50 -14.82
CA GLU A 393 -32.40 -20.33 -13.66
C GLU A 393 -32.00 -19.10 -12.84
N THR A 394 -32.99 -18.29 -12.47
CA THR A 394 -32.82 -17.21 -11.49
C THR A 394 -32.91 -17.80 -10.08
N LEU A 395 -31.84 -17.61 -9.31
CA LEU A 395 -31.74 -18.08 -7.93
C LEU A 395 -32.32 -17.05 -6.97
N ARG A 396 -32.65 -17.48 -5.75
CA ARG A 396 -33.26 -16.59 -4.77
C ARG A 396 -32.30 -15.51 -4.26
N ASP A 397 -31.08 -15.90 -3.90
CA ASP A 397 -30.08 -15.07 -3.23
C ASP A 397 -28.68 -15.70 -3.35
N LEU A 398 -27.66 -15.06 -2.74
CA LEU A 398 -26.27 -15.55 -2.75
C LEU A 398 -26.08 -16.88 -1.99
N ALA A 399 -26.94 -17.23 -1.03
CA ALA A 399 -26.83 -18.50 -0.32
C ALA A 399 -27.18 -19.66 -1.27
N ALA A 400 -28.24 -19.50 -2.07
CA ALA A 400 -28.56 -20.46 -3.14
C ALA A 400 -27.44 -20.58 -4.18
N VAL A 401 -26.69 -19.50 -4.47
CA VAL A 401 -25.51 -19.58 -5.36
C VAL A 401 -24.40 -20.44 -4.75
N ALA A 402 -24.15 -20.30 -3.45
CA ALA A 402 -23.11 -21.06 -2.75
C ALA A 402 -23.39 -22.57 -2.66
N GLU A 403 -24.64 -22.99 -2.79
CA GLU A 403 -25.05 -24.40 -2.84
C GLU A 403 -24.79 -25.06 -4.21
N LEU A 404 -24.50 -24.27 -5.26
CA LEU A 404 -24.24 -24.79 -6.60
C LEU A 404 -22.86 -25.48 -6.68
N ASP A 405 -22.78 -26.53 -7.50
CA ASP A 405 -21.49 -27.04 -7.98
C ASP A 405 -20.93 -26.09 -9.05
N ALA A 406 -20.31 -25.00 -8.57
CA ALA A 406 -19.77 -23.96 -9.43
C ALA A 406 -18.75 -24.49 -10.44
N LYS A 407 -17.88 -25.45 -10.06
CA LYS A 407 -16.90 -26.03 -10.99
C LYS A 407 -17.58 -26.83 -12.09
N SER A 408 -18.64 -27.58 -11.79
CA SER A 408 -19.43 -28.26 -12.82
C SER A 408 -20.08 -27.27 -13.79
N LEU A 409 -20.66 -26.18 -13.29
CA LEU A 409 -21.25 -25.13 -14.12
C LEU A 409 -20.21 -24.44 -15.01
N LEU A 410 -19.03 -24.11 -14.46
CA LEU A 410 -17.92 -23.53 -15.22
C LEU A 410 -17.44 -24.45 -16.34
N ARG A 411 -17.34 -25.77 -16.10
CA ARG A 411 -16.98 -26.75 -17.16
C ARG A 411 -18.01 -26.77 -18.30
N GLN A 412 -19.29 -26.56 -17.97
CA GLN A 412 -20.39 -26.42 -18.96
C GLN A 412 -20.40 -25.04 -19.64
N GLY A 413 -19.60 -24.09 -19.15
CA GLY A 413 -19.42 -22.75 -19.68
C GLY A 413 -20.30 -21.68 -19.06
N TYR A 414 -21.00 -21.98 -17.95
CA TYR A 414 -21.72 -20.99 -17.18
C TYR A 414 -20.76 -20.30 -16.21
N THR A 415 -20.49 -19.02 -16.45
CA THR A 415 -19.61 -18.18 -15.61
C THR A 415 -20.39 -17.29 -14.66
N THR A 416 -21.69 -17.11 -14.93
CA THR A 416 -22.51 -16.08 -14.31
C THR A 416 -23.88 -16.64 -13.96
N VAL A 417 -24.42 -16.22 -12.82
CA VAL A 417 -25.76 -16.60 -12.34
C VAL A 417 -26.60 -15.37 -12.06
N ARG A 418 -27.94 -15.53 -12.15
CA ARG A 418 -28.89 -14.48 -11.78
C ARG A 418 -29.44 -14.73 -10.39
N VAL A 419 -29.65 -13.65 -9.64
CA VAL A 419 -30.41 -13.69 -8.39
C VAL A 419 -31.57 -12.71 -8.41
N GLU A 420 -32.68 -13.06 -7.75
CA GLU A 420 -33.82 -12.17 -7.54
C GLU A 420 -33.44 -10.96 -6.68
N LYS A 421 -32.65 -11.21 -5.62
CA LYS A 421 -32.19 -10.19 -4.69
C LYS A 421 -30.70 -10.33 -4.46
N LEU A 422 -29.99 -9.28 -4.82
CA LEU A 422 -28.59 -9.11 -4.48
C LEU A 422 -28.50 -8.51 -3.07
N ASN A 423 -28.85 -9.31 -2.07
CA ASN A 423 -28.47 -9.00 -0.69
C ASN A 423 -27.04 -9.50 -0.54
N TYR A 424 -26.13 -8.67 -0.03
CA TYR A 424 -24.72 -9.03 0.15
C TYR A 424 -24.46 -9.46 1.59
N PRO A 425 -24.66 -10.73 1.99
CA PRO A 425 -23.94 -11.25 3.13
C PRO A 425 -22.44 -11.15 2.80
N GLN A 426 -21.78 -10.29 3.57
CA GLN A 426 -20.43 -9.76 3.39
C GLN A 426 -19.38 -10.83 3.12
N GLU A 427 -19.52 -12.01 3.74
CA GLU A 427 -18.57 -13.12 3.63
C GLU A 427 -18.76 -13.98 2.38
N LEU A 428 -19.99 -14.05 1.83
CA LEU A 428 -20.33 -15.01 0.79
C LEU A 428 -19.77 -14.58 -0.57
N ARG A 429 -19.87 -13.30 -0.95
CA ARG A 429 -19.47 -12.85 -2.29
C ARG A 429 -18.00 -13.12 -2.61
N ALA A 430 -17.11 -12.92 -1.64
CA ALA A 430 -15.67 -13.15 -1.81
C ALA A 430 -15.32 -14.64 -2.06
N THR A 431 -16.24 -15.56 -1.75
CA THR A 431 -16.03 -17.01 -1.89
C THR A 431 -16.66 -17.60 -3.16
N LEU A 432 -17.46 -16.82 -3.90
CA LEU A 432 -18.17 -17.31 -5.07
C LEU A 432 -17.22 -17.45 -6.27
N LEU A 433 -17.26 -18.62 -6.92
CA LEU A 433 -16.53 -18.89 -8.16
C LEU A 433 -17.31 -18.47 -9.42
N LEU A 434 -18.53 -17.97 -9.26
CA LEU A 434 -19.41 -17.50 -10.34
C LEU A 434 -19.66 -16.01 -10.15
N ASP A 435 -19.70 -15.25 -11.25
CA ASP A 435 -20.15 -13.85 -11.21
C ASP A 435 -21.67 -13.84 -10.95
N VAL A 436 -22.13 -12.83 -10.23
CA VAL A 436 -23.53 -12.72 -9.81
C VAL A 436 -24.11 -11.40 -10.28
N ILE A 437 -25.26 -11.48 -10.95
CA ILE A 437 -26.00 -10.33 -11.44
C ILE A 437 -27.46 -10.39 -10.99
N THR A 438 -28.14 -9.24 -10.98
CA THR A 438 -29.59 -9.19 -10.81
C THR A 438 -30.31 -9.53 -12.11
N ASP A 439 -31.60 -9.86 -12.01
CA ASP A 439 -32.41 -10.27 -13.17
C ASP A 439 -32.58 -9.18 -14.23
N ASP A 440 -32.52 -7.91 -13.82
CA ASP A 440 -32.60 -6.73 -14.69
C ASP A 440 -31.23 -6.25 -15.22
N ALA A 441 -30.13 -6.86 -14.78
CA ALA A 441 -28.79 -6.47 -15.18
C ALA A 441 -28.53 -6.81 -16.65
N ARG A 442 -28.04 -5.81 -17.40
CA ARG A 442 -27.48 -6.04 -18.73
C ARG A 442 -26.12 -6.69 -18.60
N TYR A 443 -25.86 -7.70 -19.43
CA TYR A 443 -24.57 -8.38 -19.48
C TYR A 443 -24.11 -8.52 -20.94
N ASP A 444 -22.80 -8.40 -21.12
CA ASP A 444 -22.09 -8.72 -22.35
C ASP A 444 -20.77 -9.37 -21.95
N HIS A 445 -20.62 -10.65 -22.30
CA HIS A 445 -19.43 -11.44 -22.00
C HIS A 445 -18.51 -11.58 -23.22
N GLU A 446 -18.81 -10.87 -24.31
CA GLU A 446 -17.87 -10.73 -25.40
C GLU A 446 -16.55 -10.16 -24.87
N LEU A 447 -15.44 -10.70 -25.38
CA LEU A 447 -14.11 -10.18 -25.07
C LEU A 447 -13.92 -8.82 -25.74
N LEU A 448 -14.41 -7.76 -25.11
CA LEU A 448 -14.33 -6.37 -25.54
C LEU A 448 -13.78 -5.49 -24.42
N LEU A 449 -13.15 -4.38 -24.80
CA LEU A 449 -12.65 -3.39 -23.83
C LEU A 449 -13.80 -2.87 -22.97
N GLY A 450 -13.57 -2.75 -21.67
CA GLY A 450 -14.55 -2.31 -20.68
C GLY A 450 -15.57 -3.39 -20.24
N ASN A 451 -15.68 -4.51 -20.96
CA ASN A 451 -16.58 -5.59 -20.55
C ASN A 451 -16.04 -6.32 -19.32
N ARG A 452 -16.96 -6.93 -18.57
CA ARG A 452 -16.61 -7.83 -17.47
C ARG A 452 -15.91 -9.08 -18.04
N PRO A 453 -14.72 -9.45 -17.52
CA PRO A 453 -13.99 -10.62 -17.96
C PRO A 453 -14.63 -11.90 -17.40
N ASN A 454 -15.63 -12.39 -18.12
CA ASN A 454 -16.37 -13.63 -17.86
C ASN A 454 -16.29 -14.54 -19.11
N PHE A 455 -15.29 -15.40 -19.17
CA PHE A 455 -15.09 -16.31 -20.31
C PHE A 455 -14.44 -17.62 -19.88
N ILE A 456 -14.58 -18.65 -20.71
CA ILE A 456 -13.90 -19.93 -20.51
C ILE A 456 -12.75 -20.11 -21.50
N LEU A 457 -11.72 -20.82 -21.07
CA LEU A 457 -10.58 -21.18 -21.90
C LEU A 457 -10.68 -22.65 -22.28
N LYS A 458 -10.80 -22.91 -23.59
CA LYS A 458 -10.93 -24.26 -24.13
C LYS A 458 -9.67 -24.72 -24.82
N LYS A 459 -9.22 -25.94 -24.51
CA LYS A 459 -8.18 -26.64 -25.26
C LYS A 459 -8.78 -27.92 -25.85
N GLN A 460 -8.66 -28.11 -27.16
CA GLN A 460 -9.25 -29.28 -27.85
C GLN A 460 -10.74 -29.50 -27.50
N ASN A 461 -11.53 -28.42 -27.50
CA ASN A 461 -12.95 -28.40 -27.12
C ASN A 461 -13.29 -28.76 -25.66
N LYS A 462 -12.30 -29.01 -24.81
CA LYS A 462 -12.50 -29.19 -23.36
C LYS A 462 -12.26 -27.88 -22.65
N THR A 463 -13.16 -27.51 -21.75
CA THR A 463 -12.99 -26.38 -20.84
C THR A 463 -11.93 -26.73 -19.80
N MET A 464 -10.83 -25.99 -19.77
CA MET A 464 -9.69 -26.23 -18.87
C MET A 464 -9.63 -25.20 -17.74
N PHE A 465 -9.99 -23.95 -18.07
CA PHE A 465 -10.01 -22.84 -17.13
C PHE A 465 -11.23 -21.96 -17.39
N ALA A 466 -11.57 -21.15 -16.41
CA ALA A 466 -12.46 -20.01 -16.56
C ALA A 466 -11.80 -18.75 -16.02
N VAL A 467 -12.14 -17.61 -16.61
CA VAL A 467 -11.91 -16.29 -16.04
C VAL A 467 -13.28 -15.76 -15.65
N VAL A 468 -13.48 -15.51 -14.36
CA VAL A 468 -14.74 -15.05 -13.78
C VAL A 468 -14.47 -13.81 -12.97
N ASN A 469 -15.09 -12.70 -13.35
CA ASN A 469 -14.85 -11.38 -12.77
C ASN A 469 -13.33 -11.11 -12.57
N GLY A 470 -12.54 -11.51 -13.57
CA GLY A 470 -11.10 -11.23 -13.62
C GLY A 470 -10.24 -12.16 -12.77
N VAL A 471 -10.82 -13.20 -12.19
CA VAL A 471 -10.12 -14.25 -11.44
C VAL A 471 -9.99 -15.50 -12.31
N LEU A 472 -8.78 -16.04 -12.43
CA LEU A 472 -8.53 -17.29 -13.13
C LEU A 472 -8.88 -18.49 -12.24
N VAL A 473 -9.61 -19.46 -12.78
CA VAL A 473 -10.08 -20.66 -12.10
C VAL A 473 -9.70 -21.89 -12.91
N GLU A 474 -8.97 -22.83 -12.31
CA GLU A 474 -8.63 -24.13 -12.89
C GLU A 474 -9.76 -25.18 -12.68
N LEU A 475 -10.06 -25.96 -13.72
CA LEU A 475 -11.23 -26.84 -13.82
C LEU A 475 -10.91 -28.30 -14.12
#